data_AF-E9EA96-F1
#
_entry.id   AF-E9EA96-F1
#
_cell.length_a   1.000
_cell.length_b   1.000
_cell.length_c   1.000
_cell.angle_alpha   90.00
_cell.angle_beta   90.00
_cell.angle_gamma   90.00
#
_symmetry.space_group_name_H-M   'P 1'
#
loop_
_entity.id
_entity.type
_entity.pdbx_description
1 polymer ?
#
loop_
_entity_poly.entity_id
_entity_poly.type
_entity_poly.pdbx_seq_one_letter_code
_entity_poly.pdbx_strand_id
1 'polypeptide(L)'
;MVASKTLLFLPLLLAGALAAPGPASAVVAPIPGYTVTELQWEVEVFPGQLKNFTGTVEKVHSQVTQLNPGWEQDVVAQREPEEARASLDKRYIFYQVDCRPPGWQPAEYGAIGSGISYLKTLRGSPRYGPGPGACGRVSCSYDSAIWWCNDNRKPFSVHSWLDIADGAGEIFRKCKEGDRLLGQAFAEQHWNVIVRKDTSNC
;
A
#
# COMPACT_ATOMS: atom_id res chain seq x y z
N MET A 1 -21.85 1.77 79.87
CA MET A 1 -22.45 1.65 78.53
C MET A 1 -21.92 2.77 77.66
N VAL A 2 -20.99 2.49 76.75
CA VAL A 2 -20.60 3.39 75.67
C VAL A 2 -20.53 2.52 74.41
N ALA A 3 -21.36 2.84 73.42
CA ALA A 3 -21.56 2.05 72.22
C ALA A 3 -20.41 2.24 71.23
N SER A 4 -19.79 1.14 70.80
CA SER A 4 -18.80 1.10 69.74
C SER A 4 -19.51 1.25 68.38
N LYS A 5 -19.17 2.29 67.61
CA LYS A 5 -19.67 2.49 66.24
C LYS A 5 -18.75 1.75 65.28
N THR A 6 -19.21 0.64 64.73
CA THR A 6 -18.53 -0.09 63.66
C THR A 6 -18.71 0.65 62.33
N LEU A 7 -17.62 1.19 61.77
CA LEU A 7 -17.58 1.76 60.43
C LEU A 7 -17.39 0.62 59.40
N LEU A 8 -18.38 0.40 58.54
CA LEU A 8 -18.28 -0.49 57.38
C LEU A 8 -17.58 0.24 56.23
N PHE A 9 -16.39 -0.22 55.87
CA PHE A 9 -15.70 0.21 54.65
C PHE A 9 -16.23 -0.61 53.46
N LEU A 10 -16.88 0.06 52.51
CA LEU A 10 -17.30 -0.51 51.23
C LEU A 10 -16.12 -0.43 50.23
N PRO A 11 -15.68 -1.53 49.60
CA PRO A 11 -14.60 -1.45 48.62
C PRO A 11 -15.15 -0.87 47.31
N LEU A 12 -14.56 0.24 46.86
CA LEU A 12 -14.84 0.84 45.57
C LEU A 12 -14.15 0.01 44.47
N LEU A 13 -14.91 -0.85 43.80
CA LEU A 13 -14.43 -1.56 42.60
C LEU A 13 -14.26 -0.56 41.45
N LEU A 14 -13.01 -0.19 41.13
CA LEU A 14 -12.70 0.51 39.89
C LEU A 14 -12.89 -0.47 38.73
N ALA A 15 -14.00 -0.34 38.01
CA ALA A 15 -14.18 -0.97 36.70
C ALA A 15 -13.30 -0.24 35.67
N GLY A 16 -12.13 -0.81 35.36
CA GLY A 16 -11.34 -0.37 34.21
C GLY A 16 -12.08 -0.71 32.93
N ALA A 17 -12.65 0.30 32.25
CA ALA A 17 -13.20 0.13 30.92
C ALA A 17 -12.04 -0.10 29.93
N LEU A 18 -11.80 -1.37 29.58
CA LEU A 18 -11.01 -1.73 28.41
C LEU A 18 -11.77 -1.22 27.19
N ALA A 19 -11.30 -0.11 26.60
CA ALA A 19 -11.78 0.34 25.30
C ALA A 19 -11.51 -0.77 24.29
N ALA A 20 -12.59 -1.38 23.79
CA ALA A 20 -12.50 -2.33 22.69
C ALA A 20 -11.93 -1.60 21.47
N PRO A 21 -10.93 -2.17 20.76
CA PRO A 21 -10.51 -1.60 19.48
C PRO A 21 -11.71 -1.53 18.55
N GLY A 22 -12.03 -0.34 18.06
CA GLY A 22 -13.11 -0.12 17.09
C GLY A 22 -12.86 -0.92 15.80
N PRO A 23 -13.90 -1.16 14.99
CA PRO A 23 -13.74 -1.90 13.74
C PRO A 23 -12.73 -1.18 12.84
N ALA A 24 -11.61 -1.84 12.54
CA ALA A 24 -10.70 -1.40 11.50
C ALA A 24 -11.50 -1.38 10.19
N SER A 25 -11.61 -0.21 9.56
CA SER A 25 -12.33 -0.07 8.28
C SER A 25 -11.68 -1.00 7.25
N ALA A 26 -12.46 -1.98 6.77
CA ALA A 26 -11.95 -2.96 5.82
C ALA A 26 -11.71 -2.28 4.47
N VAL A 27 -10.49 -2.37 3.95
CA VAL A 27 -10.14 -1.89 2.60
C VAL A 27 -10.96 -2.68 1.58
N VAL A 28 -11.70 -2.00 0.71
CA VAL A 28 -12.56 -2.62 -0.33
C VAL A 28 -11.81 -2.68 -1.65
N ALA A 29 -11.88 -3.80 -2.36
CA ALA A 29 -11.22 -3.95 -3.66
C ALA A 29 -11.73 -2.93 -4.69
N PRO A 30 -10.88 -2.46 -5.62
CA PRO A 30 -11.26 -1.44 -6.59
C PRO A 30 -12.28 -1.96 -7.62
N ILE A 31 -12.30 -3.27 -7.88
CA ILE A 31 -13.24 -3.91 -8.83
C ILE A 31 -14.25 -4.76 -8.05
N PRO A 32 -15.56 -4.63 -8.31
CA PRO A 32 -16.56 -5.51 -7.70
C PRO A 32 -16.28 -6.99 -7.98
N GLY A 33 -16.29 -7.82 -6.95
CA GLY A 33 -15.97 -9.26 -7.04
C GLY A 33 -14.50 -9.61 -6.87
N TYR A 34 -13.61 -8.61 -6.75
CA TYR A 34 -12.20 -8.82 -6.45
C TYR A 34 -11.97 -8.90 -4.93
N THR A 35 -10.86 -9.54 -4.52
CA THR A 35 -10.51 -9.68 -3.10
C THR A 35 -9.34 -8.77 -2.72
N VAL A 36 -9.36 -8.28 -1.47
CA VAL A 36 -8.22 -7.62 -0.83
C VAL A 36 -7.56 -8.64 0.09
N THR A 37 -6.29 -8.95 -0.18
CA THR A 37 -5.43 -9.78 0.67
C THR A 37 -4.23 -8.95 1.12
N GLU A 38 -3.52 -9.38 2.17
CA GLU A 38 -2.34 -8.63 2.61
C GLU A 38 -1.19 -8.79 1.62
N LEU A 39 -0.66 -7.66 1.15
CA LEU A 39 0.57 -7.60 0.38
C LEU A 39 1.72 -8.19 1.21
N GLN A 40 2.54 -9.03 0.58
CA GLN A 40 3.79 -9.53 1.17
C GLN A 40 4.95 -8.70 0.64
N TRP A 41 5.75 -8.18 1.57
CA TRP A 41 6.85 -7.27 1.31
C TRP A 41 8.15 -7.92 1.72
N GLU A 42 9.15 -7.94 0.85
CA GLU A 42 10.52 -8.24 1.23
C GLU A 42 11.31 -6.91 1.26
N VAL A 43 11.76 -6.50 2.43
CA VAL A 43 12.43 -5.21 2.65
C VAL A 43 13.78 -5.44 3.32
N GLU A 44 14.82 -4.80 2.79
CA GLU A 44 16.12 -4.76 3.46
C GLU A 44 16.06 -3.77 4.63
N VAL A 45 16.14 -4.26 5.87
CA VAL A 45 15.98 -3.42 7.08
C VAL A 45 17.32 -2.92 7.60
N PHE A 46 18.37 -3.69 7.38
CA PHE A 46 19.77 -3.33 7.66
C PHE A 46 20.60 -3.69 6.43
N PRO A 47 21.79 -3.11 6.23
CA PRO A 47 22.64 -3.44 5.09
C PRO A 47 22.83 -4.96 4.93
N GLY A 48 22.40 -5.50 3.79
CA GLY A 48 22.44 -6.92 3.44
C GLY A 48 21.36 -7.80 4.08
N GLN A 49 20.45 -7.27 4.90
CA GLN A 49 19.48 -8.06 5.67
C GLN A 49 18.03 -7.82 5.24
N LEU A 50 17.50 -8.77 4.47
CA LEU A 50 16.09 -8.80 4.05
C LEU A 50 15.18 -9.37 5.14
N LYS A 51 14.01 -8.75 5.32
CA LYS A 51 12.93 -9.21 6.20
C LYS A 51 11.60 -9.14 5.47
N ASN A 52 10.70 -10.06 5.83
CA ASN A 52 9.36 -10.12 5.28
C ASN A 52 8.36 -9.37 6.17
N PHE A 53 7.48 -8.58 5.55
CA PHE A 53 6.42 -7.83 6.21
C PHE A 53 5.08 -8.05 5.51
N THR A 54 3.98 -7.84 6.24
CA THR A 54 2.62 -7.88 5.69
C THR A 54 1.83 -6.64 6.08
N GLY A 55 1.07 -6.12 5.13
CA GLY A 55 0.22 -4.95 5.35
C GLY A 55 0.22 -3.96 4.20
N THR A 56 -0.32 -2.78 4.46
CA THR A 56 -0.21 -1.63 3.56
C THR A 56 1.22 -1.07 3.59
N VAL A 57 1.54 -0.21 2.63
CA VAL A 57 2.85 0.42 2.57
C VAL A 57 3.15 1.25 3.81
N GLU A 58 2.17 1.95 4.36
CA GLU A 58 2.33 2.77 5.55
C GLU A 58 2.62 1.89 6.78
N LYS A 59 1.95 0.74 6.88
CA LYS A 59 2.18 -0.24 7.93
C LYS A 59 3.58 -0.86 7.82
N VAL A 60 4.01 -1.21 6.61
CA VAL A 60 5.36 -1.76 6.40
C VAL A 60 6.43 -0.72 6.65
N HIS A 61 6.27 0.51 6.17
CA HIS A 61 7.18 1.62 6.48
C HIS A 61 7.29 1.85 7.99
N SER A 62 6.16 1.85 8.72
CA SER A 62 6.15 1.94 10.18
C SER A 62 6.89 0.78 10.84
N GLN A 63 6.68 -0.47 10.39
CA GLN A 63 7.39 -1.64 10.91
C GLN A 63 8.90 -1.57 10.65
N VAL A 64 9.31 -1.10 9.47
CA VAL A 64 10.71 -0.98 9.08
C VAL A 64 11.41 0.11 9.89
N THR A 65 10.83 1.31 9.96
CA THR A 65 11.40 2.44 10.72
C THR A 65 11.38 2.20 12.23
N GLN A 66 10.45 1.39 12.75
CA GLN A 66 10.48 0.93 14.14
C GLN A 66 11.66 -0.02 14.42
N LEU A 67 12.04 -0.85 13.45
CA LEU A 67 13.18 -1.77 13.57
C LEU A 67 14.52 -1.07 13.31
N ASN A 68 14.54 -0.11 12.40
CA ASN A 68 15.71 0.70 12.09
C ASN A 68 15.30 2.18 11.93
N PRO A 69 15.39 3.00 13.00
CA PRO A 69 15.10 4.43 12.91
C PRO A 69 16.03 5.23 11.96
N GLY A 70 17.21 4.68 11.64
CA GLY A 70 18.17 5.25 10.68
C GLY A 70 18.09 4.61 9.29
N TRP A 71 17.00 3.91 8.98
CA TRP A 71 16.86 3.11 7.76
C TRP A 71 17.13 3.89 6.47
N GLU A 72 16.63 5.12 6.38
CA GLU A 72 16.94 6.03 5.27
C GLU A 72 18.46 6.22 5.08
N GLN A 73 19.21 6.45 6.15
CA GLN A 73 20.63 6.74 6.06
C GLN A 73 21.48 5.48 5.90
N ASP A 74 21.13 4.41 6.60
CA ASP A 74 21.93 3.20 6.68
C ASP A 74 21.73 2.30 5.46
N VAL A 75 20.54 2.33 4.87
CA VAL A 75 20.14 1.42 3.80
C VAL A 75 19.77 2.16 2.53
N VAL A 76 18.89 3.17 2.62
CA VAL A 76 18.38 3.84 1.42
C VAL A 76 19.48 4.66 0.75
N ALA A 77 20.20 5.48 1.52
CA ALA A 77 21.21 6.41 1.03
C ALA A 77 22.55 5.77 0.61
N GLN A 78 22.87 4.57 1.09
CA GLN A 78 24.20 3.95 0.88
C GLN A 78 24.34 3.06 -0.35
N ARG A 79 23.25 2.82 -1.11
CA ARG A 79 23.33 1.90 -2.25
C ARG A 79 23.60 2.62 -3.56
N GLU A 80 24.35 1.92 -4.43
CA GLU A 80 24.75 2.30 -5.79
C GLU A 80 23.66 3.06 -6.59
N PRO A 81 24.07 4.02 -7.45
CA PRO A 81 23.15 4.82 -8.24
C PRO A 81 22.20 3.99 -9.10
N GLU A 82 21.05 4.59 -9.37
CA GLU A 82 19.92 4.13 -10.18
C GLU A 82 20.31 3.46 -11.52
N GLU A 83 21.49 3.79 -12.05
CA GLU A 83 22.09 3.27 -13.29
C GLU A 83 22.33 1.76 -13.28
N ALA A 84 22.57 1.13 -12.12
CA ALA A 84 22.73 -0.33 -12.02
C ALA A 84 21.38 -1.09 -12.09
N ARG A 85 20.24 -0.40 -11.96
CA ARG A 85 18.91 -1.04 -11.83
C ARG A 85 18.08 -1.02 -13.12
N ALA A 86 18.44 -0.18 -14.09
CA ALA A 86 17.68 -0.06 -15.34
C ALA A 86 18.51 -0.48 -16.56
N SER A 87 18.65 -1.79 -16.77
CA SER A 87 18.61 -2.25 -18.16
C SER A 87 17.19 -1.95 -18.65
N LEU A 88 17.08 -1.02 -19.61
CA LEU A 88 15.81 -0.67 -20.24
C LEU A 88 15.08 -1.90 -20.81
N ASP A 89 15.80 -3.01 -21.05
CA ASP A 89 15.28 -4.28 -21.55
C ASP A 89 14.41 -5.06 -20.55
N LYS A 90 14.35 -4.67 -19.26
CA LYS A 90 13.59 -5.41 -18.23
C LYS A 90 12.30 -4.73 -17.77
N ARG A 91 11.98 -3.54 -18.26
CA ARG A 91 10.72 -2.87 -17.88
C ARG A 91 9.52 -3.58 -18.52
N TYR A 92 8.44 -3.71 -17.75
CA TYR A 92 7.20 -4.27 -18.29
C TYR A 92 6.61 -3.38 -19.38
N ILE A 93 6.09 -4.00 -20.42
CA ILE A 93 5.31 -3.32 -21.46
C ILE A 93 3.86 -3.22 -20.99
N PHE A 94 3.37 -1.98 -20.90
CA PHE A 94 1.95 -1.69 -20.68
C PHE A 94 1.24 -1.54 -22.02
N TYR A 95 0.64 -2.63 -22.51
CA TYR A 95 0.08 -2.69 -23.86
C TYR A 95 -1.25 -1.93 -24.01
N GLN A 96 -1.94 -1.64 -22.90
CA GLN A 96 -3.20 -0.90 -22.91
C GLN A 96 -3.33 -0.02 -21.68
N VAL A 97 -3.86 1.19 -21.89
CA VAL A 97 -4.26 2.10 -20.82
C VAL A 97 -5.70 2.52 -21.09
N ASP A 98 -6.61 2.17 -20.19
CA ASP A 98 -7.99 2.65 -20.21
C ASP A 98 -8.13 3.85 -19.27
N CYS A 99 -8.44 5.02 -19.83
CA CYS A 99 -8.62 6.27 -19.08
C CYS A 99 -10.08 6.54 -18.67
N ARG A 100 -11.03 5.70 -19.08
CA ARG A 100 -12.45 5.87 -18.75
C ARG A 100 -13.15 4.57 -18.29
N PRO A 101 -12.58 3.81 -17.34
CA PRO A 101 -13.30 2.73 -16.69
C PRO A 101 -14.67 3.20 -16.16
N PRO A 102 -15.77 2.52 -16.53
CA PRO A 102 -17.11 2.95 -16.15
C PRO A 102 -17.32 2.81 -14.64
N GLY A 103 -17.99 3.80 -14.05
CA GLY A 103 -18.37 3.78 -12.64
C GLY A 103 -17.26 4.12 -11.64
N TRP A 104 -16.06 4.49 -12.09
CA TRP A 104 -14.99 4.95 -11.21
C TRP A 104 -15.04 6.46 -11.01
N GLN A 105 -14.65 6.90 -9.81
CA GLN A 105 -14.44 8.31 -9.52
C GLN A 105 -12.95 8.65 -9.62
N PRO A 106 -12.60 9.85 -10.09
CA PRO A 106 -11.21 10.23 -10.25
C PRO A 106 -10.49 10.56 -8.94
N ALA A 107 -9.23 10.18 -8.89
CA ALA A 107 -8.27 10.58 -7.87
C ALA A 107 -7.74 12.00 -8.12
N GLU A 108 -7.13 12.61 -7.11
CA GLU A 108 -6.41 13.87 -7.22
C GLU A 108 -5.03 13.67 -7.86
N TYR A 109 -4.72 14.51 -8.86
CA TYR A 109 -3.47 14.43 -9.60
C TYR A 109 -2.24 14.61 -8.72
N GLY A 110 -2.24 15.60 -7.81
CA GLY A 110 -1.11 15.84 -6.90
C GLY A 110 -0.83 14.67 -5.95
N ALA A 111 -1.88 14.07 -5.39
CA ALA A 111 -1.78 12.92 -4.50
C ALA A 111 -1.21 11.69 -5.22
N ILE A 112 -1.70 11.39 -6.44
CA ILE A 112 -1.17 10.27 -7.23
C ILE A 112 0.29 10.51 -7.65
N GLY A 113 0.65 11.74 -8.03
CA GLY A 113 2.04 12.08 -8.33
C GLY A 113 2.97 11.83 -7.15
N SER A 114 2.52 12.19 -5.94
CA SER A 114 3.26 11.91 -4.69
C SER A 114 3.37 10.41 -4.40
N GLY A 115 2.27 9.67 -4.60
CA GLY A 115 2.26 8.20 -4.48
C GLY A 115 3.23 7.52 -5.45
N ILE A 116 3.28 7.96 -6.71
CA ILE A 116 4.24 7.45 -7.71
C ILE A 116 5.68 7.72 -7.24
N SER A 117 5.98 8.97 -6.85
CA SER A 117 7.31 9.33 -6.37
C SER A 117 7.73 8.49 -5.16
N TYR A 118 6.81 8.26 -4.23
CA TYR A 118 7.05 7.40 -3.07
C TYR A 118 7.32 5.95 -3.48
N LEU A 119 6.51 5.34 -4.35
CA LEU A 119 6.76 3.97 -4.83
C LEU A 119 8.13 3.82 -5.49
N LYS A 120 8.64 4.87 -6.15
CA LYS A 120 9.98 4.86 -6.74
C LYS A 120 11.11 4.84 -5.71
N THR A 121 10.89 5.30 -4.48
CA THR A 121 11.90 5.20 -3.42
C THR A 121 11.94 3.82 -2.77
N LEU A 122 10.86 3.04 -2.91
CA LEU A 122 10.74 1.73 -2.29
C LEU A 122 11.66 0.68 -2.94
N ARG A 123 12.14 -0.23 -2.12
CA ARG A 123 13.02 -1.34 -2.52
C ARG A 123 12.32 -2.68 -2.34
N GLY A 124 12.89 -3.72 -2.95
CA GLY A 124 12.34 -5.07 -2.92
C GLY A 124 11.51 -5.41 -4.16
N SER A 125 11.15 -6.69 -4.26
CA SER A 125 10.33 -7.27 -5.33
C SER A 125 9.02 -7.72 -4.70
N PRO A 126 7.95 -6.90 -4.77
CA PRO A 126 6.70 -7.26 -4.12
C PRO A 126 6.05 -8.46 -4.78
N ARG A 127 5.35 -9.25 -3.96
CA ARG A 127 4.62 -10.45 -4.37
C ARG A 127 3.18 -10.37 -3.92
N TYR A 128 2.25 -10.73 -4.80
CA TYR A 128 0.82 -10.63 -4.50
C TYR A 128 -0.05 -11.68 -5.20
N GLY A 129 -1.25 -11.91 -4.66
CA GLY A 129 -2.18 -12.95 -5.08
C GLY A 129 -1.99 -14.27 -4.33
N PRO A 130 -2.56 -15.39 -4.82
CA PRO A 130 -3.04 -15.60 -6.19
C PRO A 130 -4.30 -14.80 -6.55
N GLY A 131 -4.47 -14.50 -7.84
CA GLY A 131 -5.74 -14.07 -8.43
C GLY A 131 -6.56 -15.25 -8.99
N PRO A 132 -7.43 -15.02 -9.99
CA PRO A 132 -7.63 -13.77 -10.71
C PRO A 132 -8.31 -12.71 -9.85
N GLY A 133 -7.99 -11.45 -10.09
CA GLY A 133 -8.61 -10.33 -9.41
C GLY A 133 -8.30 -10.20 -7.92
N ALA A 134 -7.06 -10.49 -7.55
CA ALA A 134 -6.54 -10.01 -6.28
C ALA A 134 -5.98 -8.60 -6.51
N CYS A 135 -6.47 -7.59 -5.80
CA CYS A 135 -5.88 -6.23 -5.81
C CYS A 135 -5.38 -5.80 -4.43
N GLY A 136 -4.19 -5.22 -4.38
CA GLY A 136 -3.58 -4.67 -3.17
C GLY A 136 -3.42 -3.16 -3.33
N ARG A 137 -3.85 -2.40 -2.31
CA ARG A 137 -3.65 -0.95 -2.28
C ARG A 137 -2.19 -0.67 -1.92
N VAL A 138 -1.44 -0.11 -2.88
CA VAL A 138 0.01 0.11 -2.72
C VAL A 138 0.34 1.54 -2.30
N SER A 139 -0.59 2.47 -2.47
CA SER A 139 -0.51 3.84 -1.96
C SER A 139 -1.92 4.41 -1.82
N CYS A 140 -2.19 5.15 -0.74
CA CYS A 140 -3.40 5.98 -0.66
C CYS A 140 -3.16 7.26 0.13
N SER A 141 -3.65 8.38 -0.38
CA SER A 141 -3.68 9.66 0.34
C SER A 141 -4.75 10.57 -0.26
N TYR A 142 -5.43 11.38 0.55
CA TYR A 142 -6.44 12.34 0.06
C TYR A 142 -7.49 11.66 -0.84
N ASP A 143 -8.05 10.54 -0.37
CA ASP A 143 -8.96 9.66 -1.11
C ASP A 143 -8.43 9.17 -2.47
N SER A 144 -7.12 9.20 -2.71
CA SER A 144 -6.51 8.93 -4.02
C SER A 144 -5.59 7.72 -3.92
N ALA A 145 -5.98 6.62 -4.58
CA ALA A 145 -5.30 5.35 -4.46
C ALA A 145 -4.60 4.90 -5.74
N ILE A 146 -3.45 4.26 -5.55
CA ILE A 146 -2.79 3.40 -6.54
C ILE A 146 -2.97 1.95 -6.08
N TRP A 147 -3.45 1.12 -6.98
CA TRP A 147 -3.65 -0.30 -6.75
C TRP A 147 -2.80 -1.14 -7.69
N TRP A 148 -2.30 -2.25 -7.18
CA TRP A 148 -1.68 -3.30 -7.98
C TRP A 148 -2.57 -4.54 -7.97
N CYS A 149 -2.92 -5.03 -9.15
CA CYS A 149 -3.81 -6.17 -9.31
C CYS A 149 -3.12 -7.31 -10.03
N ASN A 150 -3.23 -8.51 -9.47
CA ASN A 150 -2.76 -9.75 -10.05
C ASN A 150 -3.95 -10.55 -10.61
N ASP A 151 -4.00 -10.72 -11.93
CA ASP A 151 -5.00 -11.52 -12.61
C ASP A 151 -4.52 -12.95 -12.93
N ASN A 152 -3.28 -13.29 -12.56
CA ASN A 152 -2.78 -14.67 -12.64
C ASN A 152 -3.47 -15.55 -11.59
N ARG A 153 -3.68 -16.82 -11.93
CA ARG A 153 -4.14 -17.86 -10.97
C ARG A 153 -3.09 -18.26 -9.93
N LYS A 154 -1.90 -17.67 -9.98
CA LYS A 154 -0.75 -17.96 -9.11
C LYS A 154 -0.27 -16.66 -8.49
N PRO A 155 0.40 -16.69 -7.33
CA PRO A 155 1.09 -15.52 -6.82
C PRO A 155 2.08 -15.00 -7.85
N PHE A 156 2.12 -13.68 -8.03
CA PHE A 156 2.94 -13.01 -9.02
C PHE A 156 3.85 -11.99 -8.33
N SER A 157 5.09 -11.90 -8.80
CA SER A 157 6.07 -10.93 -8.33
C SER A 157 6.48 -10.05 -9.49
N VAL A 158 6.41 -8.73 -9.30
CA VAL A 158 7.09 -7.78 -10.20
C VAL A 158 8.56 -7.68 -9.80
N HIS A 159 9.44 -7.23 -10.69
CA HIS A 159 10.86 -7.12 -10.39
C HIS A 159 11.14 -6.09 -9.29
N SER A 160 10.35 -5.01 -9.26
CA SER A 160 10.46 -3.98 -8.22
C SER A 160 9.21 -3.11 -8.11
N TRP A 161 9.14 -2.29 -7.06
CA TRP A 161 8.13 -1.22 -6.93
C TRP A 161 8.12 -0.23 -8.09
N LEU A 162 9.25 -0.06 -8.79
CA LEU A 162 9.33 0.79 -9.98
C LEU A 162 8.40 0.30 -11.09
N ASP A 163 8.17 -1.02 -11.19
CA ASP A 163 7.27 -1.56 -12.22
C ASP A 163 5.83 -1.10 -11.98
N ILE A 164 5.38 -1.08 -10.72
CA ILE A 164 4.05 -0.59 -10.34
C ILE A 164 3.98 0.93 -10.51
N ALA A 165 5.04 1.65 -10.14
CA ALA A 165 5.15 3.08 -10.32
C ALA A 165 5.12 3.49 -11.81
N ASP A 166 5.74 2.72 -12.70
CA ASP A 166 5.72 2.93 -14.14
C ASP A 166 4.30 2.73 -14.70
N GLY A 167 3.58 1.70 -14.25
CA GLY A 167 2.18 1.49 -14.62
C GLY A 167 1.25 2.62 -14.17
N ALA A 168 1.43 3.12 -12.94
CA ALA A 168 0.73 4.31 -12.47
C ALA A 168 1.15 5.56 -13.27
N GLY A 169 2.43 5.66 -13.64
CA GLY A 169 2.98 6.72 -14.48
C GLY A 169 2.37 6.77 -15.88
N GLU A 170 2.05 5.61 -16.47
CA GLU A 170 1.32 5.53 -17.74
C GLU A 170 -0.06 6.18 -17.63
N ILE A 171 -0.83 5.87 -16.57
CA ILE A 171 -2.14 6.48 -16.31
C ILE A 171 -1.97 7.98 -16.03
N PHE A 172 -1.00 8.34 -15.19
CA PHE A 172 -0.72 9.72 -14.79
C PHE A 172 -0.46 10.65 -15.99
N ARG A 173 0.24 10.16 -17.00
CA ARG A 173 0.57 10.93 -18.20
C ARG A 173 -0.57 10.95 -19.22
N LYS A 174 -1.31 9.85 -19.37
CA LYS A 174 -2.29 9.66 -20.45
C LYS A 174 -3.72 10.04 -20.06
N CYS A 175 -4.08 9.97 -18.78
CA CYS A 175 -5.47 10.03 -18.33
C CYS A 175 -5.80 11.25 -17.46
N LYS A 176 -4.95 12.29 -17.49
CA LYS A 176 -5.18 13.53 -16.75
C LYS A 176 -6.32 14.34 -17.38
N GLU A 177 -7.26 14.76 -16.54
CA GLU A 177 -8.33 15.71 -16.87
C GLU A 177 -8.38 16.78 -15.79
N GLY A 178 -7.88 17.99 -16.09
CA GLY A 178 -7.73 19.04 -15.07
C GLY A 178 -6.75 18.64 -13.97
N ASP A 179 -7.18 18.72 -12.71
CA ASP A 179 -6.48 18.30 -11.49
C ASP A 179 -6.83 16.87 -11.05
N ARG A 180 -7.50 16.11 -11.93
CA ARG A 180 -8.04 14.78 -11.66
C ARG A 180 -7.55 13.76 -12.67
N LEU A 181 -7.55 12.49 -12.26
CA LEU A 181 -7.28 11.36 -13.15
C LEU A 181 -7.92 10.08 -12.64
N LEU A 182 -8.22 9.18 -13.56
CA LEU A 182 -8.48 7.78 -13.28
C LEU A 182 -7.99 6.93 -14.44
N GLY A 183 -7.74 5.66 -14.19
CA GLY A 183 -7.49 4.73 -15.26
C GLY A 183 -6.93 3.41 -14.80
N GLN A 184 -6.75 2.53 -15.77
CA GLN A 184 -6.20 1.20 -15.59
C GLN A 184 -5.15 0.92 -16.67
N ALA A 185 -3.94 0.58 -16.26
CA ALA A 185 -2.84 0.21 -17.15
C ALA A 185 -2.60 -1.30 -17.07
N PHE A 186 -2.76 -1.99 -18.20
CA PHE A 186 -2.59 -3.43 -18.32
C PHE A 186 -1.18 -3.75 -18.78
N ALA A 187 -0.49 -4.58 -17.99
CA ALA A 187 0.83 -5.07 -18.31
C ALA A 187 0.75 -6.46 -18.94
N GLU A 188 1.78 -6.81 -19.71
CA GLU A 188 2.03 -8.20 -20.06
C GLU A 188 2.15 -9.07 -18.79
N GLN A 189 1.92 -10.38 -18.93
CA GLN A 189 1.93 -11.35 -17.82
C GLN A 189 0.76 -11.19 -16.83
N HIS A 190 -0.39 -10.68 -17.30
CA HIS A 190 -1.69 -10.73 -16.59
C HIS A 190 -1.69 -10.06 -15.21
N TRP A 191 -1.16 -8.84 -15.14
CA TRP A 191 -1.30 -7.96 -13.99
C TRP A 191 -1.56 -6.53 -14.47
N ASN A 192 -2.06 -5.67 -13.59
CA ASN A 192 -2.42 -4.31 -13.95
C ASN A 192 -2.29 -3.34 -12.77
N VAL A 193 -2.27 -2.05 -13.10
CA VAL A 193 -2.29 -0.95 -12.13
C VAL A 193 -3.59 -0.17 -12.31
N ILE A 194 -4.22 0.21 -11.20
CA ILE A 194 -5.43 1.03 -11.19
C ILE A 194 -5.17 2.30 -10.39
N VAL A 195 -5.61 3.44 -10.95
CA VAL A 195 -5.68 4.73 -10.26
C VAL A 195 -7.13 5.19 -10.23
N ARG A 196 -7.66 5.45 -9.04
CA ARG A 196 -9.01 5.99 -8.83
C ARG A 196 -9.15 6.53 -7.41
N LYS A 197 -10.28 7.18 -7.17
CA LYS A 197 -10.71 7.52 -5.82
C LYS A 197 -10.94 6.26 -4.98
N ASP A 198 -10.52 6.30 -3.72
CA ASP A 198 -10.79 5.32 -2.67
C ASP A 198 -11.03 6.05 -1.35
N THR A 199 -12.23 5.92 -0.78
CA THR A 199 -12.61 6.59 0.48
C THR A 199 -12.42 5.69 1.71
N SER A 200 -11.80 4.52 1.55
CA SER A 200 -11.64 3.52 2.60
C SER A 200 -10.44 3.84 3.51
N ASN A 201 -10.55 4.83 4.39
CA ASN A 201 -9.45 5.31 5.26
C ASN A 201 -8.17 5.60 4.46
N CYS A 202 -8.29 6.59 3.59
CA CYS A 202 -7.22 7.37 3.01
C CYS A 202 -7.31 8.80 3.57
#